data_AF-A0A9B0TVV0-F1
#
_entry.id   AF-A0A9B0TVV0-F1
#
_cell.length_a   1.000
_cell.length_b   1.000
_cell.length_c   1.000
_cell.angle_alpha   90.00
_cell.angle_beta   90.00
_cell.angle_gamma   90.00
#
_symmetry.space_group_name_H-M   'P 1'
#
loop_
_entity.id
_entity.type
_entity.pdbx_description
1 polymer ?
#
loop_
_entity_poly.entity_id
_entity_poly.type
_entity_poly.pdbx_seq_one_letter_code
_entity_poly.pdbx_strand_id
1 'polypeptide(L)'
;MWAPVAGLPARLTFSVFTGAGRFYVLGSGMATRNDLLEVPHRGLSDSRPLPLPCPDIEESSSWVSKCRLDHKRYVTNRRLAESLAQILQRKQKTPQLVLECNPGPGILTQALLKTGARVVALESDKTFIPHLESLGKNLDGQLDVVHCDFFKLDPRNGTLVRPPIMISQMLFQNLGIQALPWSAGIPLKVIGIFPIKSEKKALWKLIYDLYSCTSIYRYGRVELNMFITEKEYQKLMAKPKNTNLYQALSVLWQVACDIKLLRMEPWSSFDFYTQNGQLEKTKTKHRELSELIQQNLYFIRMTPRRKLFTENLTPINFDIFFQMLKQCFGKRNAKLADHLHSLSPVDAKDILMQIRKHENMKISNMCPEDFKRLFETIECSKDYTYKWLCDDSI
;
A
#
# COMPACT_ATOMS: atom_id res chain seq x y z
N MET A 1 18.24 -31.18 5.08
CA MET A 1 19.66 -30.84 5.31
C MET A 1 20.23 -30.35 3.99
N TRP A 2 20.08 -29.06 3.66
CA TRP A 2 20.57 -28.48 2.41
C TRP A 2 21.19 -27.11 2.75
N ALA A 3 22.48 -26.99 2.47
CA ALA A 3 23.29 -25.78 2.55
C ALA A 3 23.29 -25.07 1.17
N PRO A 4 23.64 -23.77 1.09
CA PRO A 4 23.22 -22.89 0.01
C PRO A 4 24.22 -22.86 -1.15
N VAL A 5 23.70 -22.72 -2.39
CA VAL A 5 24.51 -22.43 -3.58
C VAL A 5 24.61 -20.91 -3.75
N ALA A 6 25.85 -20.45 -3.89
CA ALA A 6 26.26 -19.06 -4.03
C ALA A 6 25.77 -18.41 -5.33
N GLY A 7 25.55 -17.09 -5.25
CA GLY A 7 25.01 -16.26 -6.33
C GLY A 7 26.01 -15.92 -7.44
N LEU A 8 25.44 -15.59 -8.59
CA LEU A 8 26.10 -14.88 -9.70
C LEU A 8 25.26 -13.63 -10.08
N PRO A 9 25.89 -12.54 -10.54
CA PRO A 9 25.29 -11.22 -10.57
C PRO A 9 24.50 -10.94 -11.86
N ALA A 10 23.38 -10.23 -11.73
CA ALA A 10 22.68 -9.66 -12.88
C ALA A 10 23.36 -8.35 -13.32
N ARG A 11 24.10 -8.41 -14.44
CA ARG A 11 24.42 -7.23 -15.26
C ARG A 11 23.27 -7.01 -16.23
N LEU A 12 22.51 -5.93 -16.08
CA LEU A 12 21.76 -5.34 -17.19
C LEU A 12 21.88 -3.81 -17.13
N THR A 13 22.52 -3.29 -18.16
CA THR A 13 22.75 -1.90 -18.51
C THR A 13 21.44 -1.23 -18.93
N PHE A 14 21.09 -0.12 -18.28
CA PHE A 14 20.04 0.80 -18.74
C PHE A 14 20.57 1.64 -19.91
N SER A 15 20.02 1.45 -21.10
CA SER A 15 20.13 2.43 -22.19
C SER A 15 18.93 3.39 -22.12
N VAL A 16 19.21 4.64 -21.77
CA VAL A 16 18.29 5.76 -21.81
C VAL A 16 18.14 6.21 -23.26
N PHE A 17 16.94 6.20 -23.81
CA PHE A 17 16.57 7.05 -24.94
C PHE A 17 15.43 7.97 -24.53
N THR A 18 15.77 9.25 -24.43
CA THR A 18 14.87 10.39 -24.36
C THR A 18 14.27 10.66 -25.74
N GLY A 19 12.98 10.93 -25.83
CA GLY A 19 12.36 11.40 -27.06
C GLY A 19 10.87 11.65 -26.90
N ALA A 20 10.50 12.87 -26.50
CA ALA A 20 9.13 13.34 -26.50
C ALA A 20 8.63 13.55 -27.94
N GLY A 21 7.59 12.82 -28.35
CA GLY A 21 6.89 13.03 -29.62
C GLY A 21 5.45 13.45 -29.38
N ARG A 22 5.15 14.76 -29.50
CA ARG A 22 3.79 15.26 -29.68
C ARG A 22 3.42 15.13 -31.15
N PHE A 23 2.36 14.38 -31.44
CA PHE A 23 1.76 14.32 -32.77
C PHE A 23 0.76 15.47 -32.94
N TYR A 24 1.05 16.38 -33.87
CA TYR A 24 0.04 17.20 -34.53
C TYR A 24 0.20 17.03 -36.03
N VAL A 25 -0.89 16.60 -36.65
CA VAL A 25 -1.07 16.40 -38.09
C VAL A 25 -1.09 17.77 -38.78
N LEU A 26 -0.26 17.97 -39.80
CA LEU A 26 -0.44 19.07 -40.75
C LEU A 26 -0.33 18.54 -42.18
N GLY A 27 -1.37 18.83 -42.96
CA GLY A 27 -1.48 18.50 -44.37
C GLY A 27 -0.59 19.34 -45.29
N SER A 28 -0.34 18.76 -46.45
CA SER A 28 0.48 19.21 -47.58
C SER A 28 0.15 20.61 -48.12
N GLY A 29 1.19 21.39 -48.43
CA GLY A 29 1.14 22.60 -49.26
C GLY A 29 2.54 22.96 -49.80
N MET A 30 2.62 23.16 -51.12
CA MET A 30 3.82 23.28 -51.97
C MET A 30 4.65 24.59 -51.84
N ALA A 31 5.95 24.44 -52.18
CA ALA A 31 6.89 25.36 -52.89
C ALA A 31 7.25 26.72 -52.22
N THR A 32 8.45 27.31 -52.30
CA THR A 32 9.56 27.35 -53.26
C THR A 32 10.88 27.80 -52.57
N ARG A 33 12.00 27.16 -52.94
CA ARG A 33 13.36 27.66 -53.28
C ARG A 33 13.95 28.94 -52.64
N ASN A 34 15.15 28.81 -52.04
CA ASN A 34 16.42 29.57 -52.27
C ASN A 34 17.44 29.19 -51.16
N ASP A 35 18.57 28.54 -51.50
CA ASP A 35 19.95 29.09 -51.60
C ASP A 35 20.53 29.52 -50.23
N LEU A 36 21.73 29.18 -49.72
CA LEU A 36 22.99 28.55 -50.17
C LEU A 36 23.81 28.20 -48.89
N LEU A 37 24.71 27.20 -48.99
CA LEU A 37 26.11 27.07 -48.47
C LEU A 37 26.47 27.67 -47.07
N GLU A 38 27.34 27.11 -46.20
CA GLU A 38 28.48 26.19 -46.34
C GLU A 38 28.97 25.80 -44.93
N VAL A 39 29.65 24.66 -44.82
CA VAL A 39 30.46 24.22 -43.67
C VAL A 39 31.93 24.41 -44.06
N PRO A 40 32.83 24.83 -43.14
CA PRO A 40 33.96 23.94 -42.84
C PRO A 40 34.47 23.96 -41.38
N HIS A 41 34.58 22.74 -40.84
CA HIS A 41 35.73 22.09 -40.18
C HIS A 41 36.60 22.73 -39.07
N ARG A 42 36.75 21.88 -38.03
CA ARG A 42 37.96 21.50 -37.22
C ARG A 42 38.45 22.42 -36.10
N GLY A 43 38.55 21.81 -34.91
CA GLY A 43 39.44 22.23 -33.83
C GLY A 43 39.30 21.33 -32.60
N LEU A 44 40.21 20.37 -32.45
CA LEU A 44 40.39 19.57 -31.22
C LEU A 44 40.97 20.46 -30.11
N SER A 45 40.42 20.39 -28.91
CA SER A 45 41.17 20.69 -27.68
C SER A 45 40.55 20.01 -26.47
N ASP A 46 41.37 19.19 -25.82
CA ASP A 46 41.16 18.60 -24.51
C ASP A 46 41.11 19.70 -23.44
N SER A 47 40.05 19.72 -22.64
CA SER A 47 40.03 20.42 -21.34
C SER A 47 39.00 19.77 -20.43
N ARG A 48 39.47 19.03 -19.43
CA ARG A 48 38.65 18.58 -18.29
C ARG A 48 38.31 19.79 -17.41
N PRO A 49 37.04 20.03 -17.02
CA PRO A 49 36.73 20.94 -15.93
C PRO A 49 36.55 20.16 -14.62
N LEU A 50 37.45 20.39 -13.66
CA LEU A 50 37.20 20.17 -12.23
C LEU A 50 36.22 21.24 -11.70
N PRO A 51 35.47 20.95 -10.63
CA PRO A 51 34.23 21.65 -10.28
C PRO A 51 34.49 23.04 -9.70
N LEU A 52 33.78 24.04 -10.22
CA LEU A 52 33.69 25.38 -9.63
C LEU A 52 32.59 25.43 -8.54
N PRO A 53 32.75 26.27 -7.49
CA PRO A 53 31.82 26.36 -6.38
C PRO A 53 30.56 27.10 -6.81
N CYS A 54 29.38 26.55 -6.51
CA CYS A 54 28.11 27.21 -6.81
C CYS A 54 27.87 28.35 -5.81
N PRO A 55 27.61 29.59 -6.27
CA PRO A 55 27.32 30.72 -5.40
C PRO A 55 25.92 30.64 -4.82
N ASP A 56 25.77 31.24 -3.63
CA ASP A 56 24.51 31.41 -2.90
C ASP A 56 23.45 32.07 -3.79
N ILE A 57 22.36 31.35 -4.04
CA ILE A 57 21.14 31.90 -4.64
C ILE A 57 20.13 32.07 -3.51
N GLU A 58 19.91 33.33 -3.11
CA GLU A 58 18.69 33.78 -2.45
C GLU A 58 17.50 33.43 -3.35
N GLU A 59 16.82 32.33 -3.05
CA GLU A 59 15.62 31.93 -3.78
C GLU A 59 14.37 32.51 -3.13
N SER A 60 13.87 33.53 -3.84
CA SER A 60 12.57 34.17 -3.75
C SER A 60 11.44 33.30 -3.17
N SER A 61 10.81 33.86 -2.14
CA SER A 61 9.61 33.42 -1.46
C SER A 61 8.36 33.48 -2.36
N SER A 62 8.12 32.50 -3.22
CA SER A 62 6.79 32.41 -3.87
C SER A 62 6.36 31.03 -4.40
N TRP A 63 6.89 29.91 -3.91
CA TRP A 63 6.27 28.59 -4.17
C TRP A 63 6.16 27.76 -2.88
N VAL A 64 5.50 28.33 -1.87
CA VAL A 64 4.93 27.56 -0.78
C VAL A 64 3.83 26.69 -1.37
N SER A 65 4.18 25.45 -1.73
CA SER A 65 3.24 24.36 -1.95
C SER A 65 2.18 24.44 -0.83
N LYS A 66 0.95 24.82 -1.18
CA LYS A 66 -0.22 24.71 -0.30
C LYS A 66 -0.33 23.24 0.12
N CYS A 67 0.28 22.89 1.26
CA CYS A 67 0.03 21.65 1.98
C CYS A 67 -1.46 21.64 2.31
N ARG A 68 -2.25 20.99 1.44
CA ARG A 68 -3.69 20.81 1.66
C ARG A 68 -3.85 20.11 3.01
N LEU A 69 -4.68 20.69 3.88
CA LEU A 69 -5.04 20.21 5.21
C LEU A 69 -5.35 18.71 5.19
N ASP A 70 -4.36 17.89 5.54
CA ASP A 70 -4.52 16.46 5.73
C ASP A 70 -4.85 16.26 7.21
N HIS A 71 -6.12 16.45 7.55
CA HIS A 71 -6.63 16.32 8.91
C HIS A 71 -6.50 14.85 9.35
N LYS A 72 -5.37 14.52 9.98
CA LYS A 72 -5.16 13.23 10.63
C LYS A 72 -6.00 13.17 11.90
N ARG A 73 -6.43 11.96 12.24
CA ARG A 73 -7.20 11.68 13.46
C ARG A 73 -6.35 10.93 14.44
N TYR A 74 -6.63 11.15 15.71
CA TYR A 74 -5.90 10.55 16.81
C TYR A 74 -6.86 9.94 17.82
N VAL A 75 -6.41 8.87 18.47
CA VAL A 75 -7.14 8.28 19.59
C VAL A 75 -6.92 9.19 20.81
N THR A 76 -7.95 9.94 21.21
CA THR A 76 -7.90 10.83 22.38
C THR A 76 -8.71 10.32 23.56
N ASN A 77 -9.72 9.49 23.31
CA ASN A 77 -10.50 8.86 24.36
C ASN A 77 -9.68 7.77 25.09
N ARG A 78 -9.41 7.99 26.37
CA ARG A 78 -8.62 7.07 27.21
C ARG A 78 -9.27 5.69 27.37
N ARG A 79 -10.60 5.61 27.51
CA ARG A 79 -11.31 4.32 27.64
C ARG A 79 -11.19 3.51 26.35
N LEU A 80 -11.24 4.20 25.20
CA LEU A 80 -11.00 3.57 23.91
C LEU A 80 -9.57 3.03 23.83
N ALA A 81 -8.57 3.86 24.16
CA ALA A 81 -7.16 3.47 24.16
C ALA A 81 -6.87 2.23 25.03
N GLU A 82 -7.37 2.22 26.28
CA GLU A 82 -7.24 1.09 27.20
C GLU A 82 -7.91 -0.17 26.63
N SER A 83 -9.09 -0.03 26.03
CA SER A 83 -9.78 -1.15 25.40
C SER A 83 -9.06 -1.68 24.15
N LEU A 84 -8.46 -0.81 23.33
CA LEU A 84 -7.69 -1.22 22.15
C LEU A 84 -6.43 -1.99 22.57
N ALA A 85 -5.72 -1.50 23.60
CA ALA A 85 -4.55 -2.18 24.15
C ALA A 85 -4.91 -3.59 24.64
N GLN A 86 -6.02 -3.75 25.38
CA GLN A 86 -6.51 -5.07 25.81
C GLN A 86 -6.87 -6.00 24.65
N ILE A 87 -7.47 -5.47 23.57
CA ILE A 87 -7.81 -6.25 22.37
C ILE A 87 -6.53 -6.80 21.71
N LEU A 88 -5.49 -5.97 21.59
CA LEU A 88 -4.22 -6.36 20.97
C LEU A 88 -3.46 -7.41 21.77
N GLN A 89 -3.51 -7.34 23.10
CA GLN A 89 -2.79 -8.27 23.98
C GLN A 89 -3.41 -9.67 24.09
N ARG A 90 -4.70 -9.81 23.77
CA ARG A 90 -5.45 -11.03 24.07
C ARG A 90 -4.81 -12.26 23.39
N LYS A 91 -4.48 -13.28 24.21
CA LYS A 91 -4.05 -14.66 23.85
C LYS A 91 -2.55 -14.97 23.65
N GLN A 92 -1.59 -14.18 24.10
CA GLN A 92 -0.17 -14.57 23.97
C GLN A 92 0.62 -14.45 25.28
N LYS A 93 1.58 -15.37 25.45
CA LYS A 93 2.46 -15.51 26.62
C LYS A 93 3.74 -14.66 26.52
N THR A 94 4.00 -14.02 25.38
CA THR A 94 5.26 -13.29 25.11
C THR A 94 4.99 -11.80 24.85
N PRO A 95 5.90 -10.90 25.27
CA PRO A 95 5.82 -9.48 24.94
C PRO A 95 5.70 -9.29 23.43
N GLN A 96 4.70 -8.54 22.99
CA GLN A 96 4.48 -8.26 21.57
C GLN A 96 5.14 -6.93 21.19
N LEU A 97 5.83 -6.95 20.06
CA LEU A 97 6.24 -5.74 19.37
C LEU A 97 5.03 -5.18 18.59
N VAL A 98 4.66 -3.94 18.90
CA VAL A 98 3.55 -3.22 18.26
C VAL A 98 4.10 -1.98 17.58
N LEU A 99 3.83 -1.85 16.28
CA LEU A 99 4.05 -0.60 15.55
C LEU A 99 2.77 0.23 15.62
N GLU A 100 2.85 1.40 16.21
CA GLU A 100 1.74 2.36 16.28
C GLU A 100 1.94 3.44 15.23
N CYS A 101 1.00 3.57 14.29
CA CYS A 101 1.03 4.55 13.22
C CYS A 101 0.33 5.84 13.64
N ASN A 102 1.03 6.97 13.58
CA ASN A 102 0.54 8.31 13.92
C ASN A 102 -0.13 8.36 15.32
N PRO A 103 0.62 8.07 16.39
CA PRO A 103 0.10 8.12 17.76
C PRO A 103 -0.40 9.50 18.19
N GLY A 104 0.11 10.59 17.60
CA GLY A 104 -0.22 11.97 17.94
C GLY A 104 -0.02 12.26 19.43
N PRO A 105 -1.07 12.64 20.19
CA PRO A 105 -0.96 12.90 21.63
C PRO A 105 -0.49 11.70 22.48
N GLY A 106 -0.39 10.49 21.93
CA GLY A 106 0.21 9.34 22.62
C GLY A 106 -0.69 8.69 23.68
N ILE A 107 -2.00 8.93 23.66
CA ILE A 107 -2.94 8.30 24.61
C ILE A 107 -2.98 6.78 24.43
N LEU A 108 -3.01 6.32 23.18
CA LEU A 108 -2.93 4.89 22.85
C LEU A 108 -1.53 4.34 23.13
N THR A 109 -0.47 5.07 22.78
CA THR A 109 0.92 4.72 23.15
C THR A 109 1.05 4.45 24.66
N GLN A 110 0.57 5.36 25.50
CA GLN A 110 0.61 5.21 26.95
C GLN A 110 -0.21 4.00 27.42
N ALA A 111 -1.38 3.76 26.81
CA ALA A 111 -2.20 2.58 27.14
C ALA A 111 -1.48 1.28 26.76
N LEU A 112 -0.83 1.20 25.60
CA LEU A 112 -0.05 0.04 25.16
C LEU A 112 1.14 -0.21 26.08
N LEU A 113 1.88 0.82 26.44
CA LEU A 113 3.04 0.70 27.34
C LEU A 113 2.63 0.19 28.73
N LYS A 114 1.50 0.64 29.28
CA LYS A 114 0.96 0.13 30.57
C LYS A 114 0.67 -1.36 30.55
N THR A 115 0.49 -1.94 29.38
CA THR A 115 0.26 -3.38 29.24
C THR A 115 1.56 -4.19 29.12
N GLY A 116 2.72 -3.53 29.14
CA GLY A 116 4.04 -4.17 28.99
C GLY A 116 4.40 -4.53 27.54
N ALA A 117 3.71 -3.94 26.55
CA ALA A 117 4.06 -4.10 25.15
C ALA A 117 5.32 -3.28 24.81
N ARG A 118 6.16 -3.80 23.90
CA ARG A 118 7.20 -2.98 23.26
C ARG A 118 6.54 -2.22 22.10
N VAL A 119 6.63 -0.91 22.09
CA VAL A 119 5.96 -0.04 21.11
C VAL A 119 6.99 0.68 20.25
N VAL A 120 6.75 0.69 18.94
CA VAL A 120 7.45 1.55 17.98
C VAL A 120 6.45 2.56 17.45
N ALA A 121 6.57 3.81 17.87
CA ALA A 121 5.74 4.92 17.42
C ALA A 121 6.29 5.47 16.09
N LEU A 122 5.56 5.23 14.99
CA LEU A 122 5.85 5.83 13.68
C LEU A 122 5.02 7.10 13.54
N GLU A 123 5.59 8.23 13.93
CA GLU A 123 4.93 9.53 13.91
C GLU A 123 5.38 10.35 12.70
N SER A 124 4.42 10.84 11.93
CA SER A 124 4.67 11.62 10.72
C SER A 124 4.66 13.14 10.95
N ASP A 125 4.12 13.60 12.07
CA ASP A 125 4.14 14.99 12.50
C ASP A 125 5.14 15.19 13.64
N LYS A 126 6.25 15.90 13.34
CA LYS A 126 7.33 16.14 14.29
C LYS A 126 6.89 16.85 15.57
N THR A 127 5.77 17.57 15.56
CA THR A 127 5.30 18.33 16.73
C THR A 127 4.93 17.44 17.92
N PHE A 128 4.52 16.19 17.67
CA PHE A 128 4.19 15.23 18.73
C PHE A 128 5.39 14.47 19.28
N ILE A 129 6.51 14.41 18.53
CA ILE A 129 7.68 13.59 18.87
C ILE A 129 8.24 13.91 20.26
N PRO A 130 8.47 15.18 20.66
CA PRO A 130 9.02 15.48 21.98
C PRO A 130 8.15 14.95 23.13
N HIS A 131 6.82 14.99 22.97
CA HIS A 131 5.91 14.44 23.97
C HIS A 131 5.98 12.91 24.00
N LEU A 132 5.97 12.25 22.84
CA LEU A 132 6.08 10.80 22.74
C LEU A 132 7.39 10.27 23.35
N GLU A 133 8.52 10.92 23.05
CA GLU A 133 9.81 10.59 23.66
C GLU A 133 9.78 10.75 25.18
N SER A 134 9.08 11.78 25.69
CA SER A 134 8.92 11.98 27.13
C SER A 134 8.16 10.84 27.82
N LEU A 135 7.23 10.18 27.12
CA LEU A 135 6.52 9.00 27.65
C LEU A 135 7.47 7.81 27.85
N GLY A 136 8.52 7.69 27.03
CA GLY A 136 9.48 6.59 27.06
C GLY A 136 10.61 6.74 28.08
N LYS A 137 10.89 7.96 28.58
CA LYS A 137 12.06 8.25 29.43
C LYS A 137 12.22 7.38 30.68
N ASN A 138 11.12 6.83 31.20
CA ASN A 138 11.12 5.99 32.42
C ASN A 138 10.77 4.52 32.14
N LEU A 139 10.68 4.11 30.87
CA LEU A 139 10.20 2.79 30.45
C LEU A 139 11.28 1.99 29.72
N ASP A 140 12.52 2.08 30.21
CA ASP A 140 13.77 1.57 29.63
C ASP A 140 13.58 0.50 28.53
N GLY A 141 13.79 0.92 27.27
CA GLY A 141 13.74 0.06 26.08
C GLY A 141 12.34 -0.35 25.56
N GLN A 142 11.24 0.10 26.18
CA GLN A 142 9.88 -0.28 25.76
C GLN A 142 9.28 0.61 24.66
N LEU A 143 9.82 1.81 24.43
CA LEU A 143 9.33 2.75 23.42
C LEU A 143 10.45 3.23 22.50
N ASP A 144 10.30 2.98 21.20
CA ASP A 144 11.07 3.61 20.13
C ASP A 144 10.17 4.65 19.43
N VAL A 145 10.62 5.91 19.31
CA VAL A 145 9.89 6.96 18.57
C VAL A 145 10.64 7.30 17.29
N VAL A 146 9.97 7.20 16.14
CA VAL A 146 10.58 7.43 14.83
C VAL A 146 9.75 8.42 14.03
N HIS A 147 10.41 9.45 13.49
CA HIS A 147 9.79 10.39 12.55
C HIS A 147 9.58 9.72 11.17
N CYS A 148 8.47 9.01 11.03
CA CYS A 148 8.14 8.17 9.89
C CYS A 148 6.63 8.17 9.59
N ASP A 149 6.27 8.33 8.32
CA ASP A 149 4.90 8.14 7.83
C ASP A 149 4.75 6.72 7.27
N PHE A 150 4.10 5.85 8.04
CA PHE A 150 3.88 4.44 7.67
C PHE A 150 3.28 4.28 6.27
N PHE A 151 2.36 5.14 5.86
CA PHE A 151 1.68 5.03 4.56
C PHE A 151 2.56 5.50 3.39
N LYS A 152 3.73 6.07 3.67
CA LYS A 152 4.73 6.49 2.69
C LYS A 152 6.01 5.63 2.72
N LEU A 153 6.04 4.57 3.52
CA LEU A 153 7.16 3.61 3.49
C LEU A 153 7.34 3.02 2.09
N ASP A 154 8.58 2.85 1.67
CA ASP A 154 8.96 2.21 0.40
C ASP A 154 8.26 2.84 -0.82
N PRO A 155 8.58 4.11 -1.17
CA PRO A 155 7.98 4.77 -2.32
C PRO A 155 8.39 4.08 -3.62
N ARG A 156 7.44 3.83 -4.52
CA ARG A 156 7.68 3.08 -5.77
C ARG A 156 8.23 3.90 -6.93
N ASN A 157 8.07 5.22 -6.88
CA ASN A 157 8.32 6.10 -8.02
C ASN A 157 9.61 6.91 -7.87
N GLY A 158 10.64 6.34 -7.23
CA GLY A 158 11.92 7.04 -7.04
C GLY A 158 11.82 8.34 -6.23
N THR A 159 10.79 8.47 -5.38
CA THR A 159 10.61 9.66 -4.53
C THR A 159 11.81 9.80 -3.59
N LEU A 160 12.32 11.03 -3.46
CA LEU A 160 13.43 11.33 -2.57
C LEU A 160 13.14 10.84 -1.14
N VAL A 161 13.97 9.93 -0.65
CA VAL A 161 13.86 9.35 0.68
C VAL A 161 14.45 10.33 1.69
N ARG A 162 13.57 11.02 2.40
CA ARG A 162 13.90 11.85 3.55
C ARG A 162 12.73 11.81 4.54
N PRO A 163 12.98 11.91 5.86
CA PRO A 163 11.90 11.88 6.85
C PRO A 163 10.80 12.89 6.49
N PRO A 164 9.51 12.50 6.55
CA PRO A 164 8.99 11.27 7.16
C PRO A 164 8.94 10.04 6.22
N ILE A 165 9.48 10.10 5.00
CA ILE A 165 9.53 8.98 4.05
C ILE A 165 10.77 8.13 4.34
N MET A 166 10.57 6.82 4.55
CA MET A 166 11.64 5.89 4.89
C MET A 166 11.54 4.57 4.10
N ILE A 167 12.62 3.80 4.14
CA ILE A 167 12.68 2.43 3.61
C ILE A 167 12.51 1.46 4.78
N SER A 168 11.55 0.54 4.67
CA SER A 168 11.22 -0.42 5.74
C SER A 168 12.40 -1.32 6.10
N GLN A 169 13.24 -1.69 5.11
CA GLN A 169 14.44 -2.48 5.35
C GLN A 169 15.38 -1.80 6.35
N MET A 170 15.73 -0.53 6.11
CA MET A 170 16.61 0.23 7.00
C MET A 170 15.97 0.48 8.36
N LEU A 171 14.68 0.85 8.37
CA LEU A 171 13.92 1.10 9.60
C LEU A 171 13.92 -0.13 10.52
N PHE A 172 13.58 -1.30 9.97
CA PHE A 172 13.41 -2.51 10.76
C PHE A 172 14.76 -3.12 11.17
N GLN A 173 15.81 -2.95 10.35
CA GLN A 173 17.18 -3.28 10.74
C GLN A 173 17.63 -2.46 11.96
N ASN A 174 17.42 -1.13 11.94
CA ASN A 174 17.79 -0.25 13.05
C ASN A 174 17.02 -0.58 14.34
N LEU A 175 15.76 -1.02 14.22
CA LEU A 175 14.92 -1.42 15.35
C LEU A 175 15.16 -2.86 15.83
N GLY A 176 16.05 -3.61 15.17
CA GLY A 176 16.35 -5.02 15.50
C GLY A 176 15.22 -5.99 15.19
N ILE A 177 14.33 -5.65 14.24
CA ILE A 177 13.20 -6.48 13.86
C ILE A 177 13.68 -7.55 12.87
N GLN A 178 13.55 -8.82 13.26
CA GLN A 178 13.96 -9.95 12.43
C GLN A 178 12.83 -10.44 11.52
N ALA A 179 13.19 -10.83 10.30
CA ALA A 179 12.25 -11.44 9.38
C ALA A 179 11.97 -12.89 9.79
N LEU A 180 10.70 -13.28 9.80
CA LEU A 180 10.29 -14.67 9.99
C LEU A 180 9.76 -15.27 8.68
N PRO A 181 9.94 -16.58 8.45
CA PRO A 181 9.31 -17.26 7.33
C PRO A 181 7.80 -17.04 7.33
N TRP A 182 7.18 -16.96 6.14
CA TRP A 182 5.73 -16.75 5.99
C TRP A 182 4.89 -17.76 6.80
N SER A 183 5.38 -19.00 6.94
CA SER A 183 4.75 -20.08 7.69
C SER A 183 4.83 -19.94 9.21
N ALA A 184 5.77 -19.14 9.75
CA ALA A 184 6.17 -19.16 11.15
C ALA A 184 5.17 -18.52 12.13
N GLY A 185 4.26 -17.65 11.65
CA GLY A 185 3.35 -16.96 12.56
C GLY A 185 3.13 -15.50 12.19
N ILE A 186 2.70 -14.72 13.18
CA ILE A 186 2.55 -13.27 13.10
C ILE A 186 3.75 -12.67 13.86
N PRO A 187 4.77 -12.17 13.16
CA PRO A 187 5.98 -11.60 13.79
C PRO A 187 5.71 -10.24 14.43
N LEU A 188 4.73 -9.51 13.90
CA LEU A 188 4.56 -8.09 14.13
C LEU A 188 3.08 -7.70 14.03
N LYS A 189 2.65 -6.78 14.90
CA LYS A 189 1.35 -6.13 14.81
C LYS A 189 1.53 -4.66 14.50
N VAL A 190 0.74 -4.16 13.56
CA VAL A 190 0.64 -2.73 13.27
C VAL A 190 -0.75 -2.26 13.69
N ILE A 191 -0.83 -1.16 14.42
CA ILE A 191 -2.08 -0.50 14.80
C ILE A 191 -2.09 0.95 14.30
N GLY A 192 -3.25 1.40 13.83
CA GLY A 192 -3.40 2.80 13.44
C GLY A 192 -4.77 3.12 12.86
N ILE A 193 -4.83 4.27 12.18
CA ILE A 193 -6.02 4.77 11.50
C ILE A 193 -5.65 5.00 10.04
N PHE A 194 -6.44 4.48 9.10
CA PHE A 194 -6.23 4.78 7.70
C PHE A 194 -6.45 6.28 7.42
N PRO A 195 -5.69 6.91 6.51
CA PRO A 195 -5.91 8.30 6.16
C PRO A 195 -7.25 8.43 5.42
N ILE A 196 -8.25 9.05 6.03
CA ILE A 196 -9.65 9.08 5.55
C ILE A 196 -9.79 9.49 4.08
N LYS A 197 -9.00 10.48 3.62
CA LYS A 197 -9.06 10.95 2.23
C LYS A 197 -8.40 10.02 1.22
N SER A 198 -7.60 9.06 1.67
CA SER A 198 -6.79 8.19 0.82
C SER A 198 -6.79 6.71 1.23
N GLU A 199 -7.83 6.26 1.96
CA GLU A 199 -7.97 4.88 2.42
C GLU A 199 -7.80 3.87 1.28
N LYS A 200 -8.50 4.10 0.15
CA LYS A 200 -8.37 3.25 -1.05
C LYS A 200 -6.92 3.19 -1.56
N LYS A 201 -6.20 4.31 -1.57
CA LYS A 201 -4.80 4.36 -2.00
C LYS A 201 -3.90 3.58 -1.04
N ALA A 202 -4.11 3.73 0.27
CA ALA A 202 -3.38 2.99 1.29
C ALA A 202 -3.64 1.47 1.18
N LEU A 203 -4.89 1.06 0.98
CA LEU A 203 -5.26 -0.34 0.76
C LEU A 203 -4.61 -0.91 -0.50
N TRP A 204 -4.57 -0.18 -1.61
CA TRP A 204 -3.89 -0.62 -2.84
C TRP A 204 -2.37 -0.76 -2.66
N LYS A 205 -1.75 0.19 -1.94
CA LYS A 205 -0.33 0.10 -1.62
C LYS A 205 -0.04 -1.17 -0.82
N LEU A 206 -0.74 -1.33 0.32
CA LEU A 206 -0.51 -2.42 1.26
C LEU A 206 -0.83 -3.79 0.67
N ILE A 207 -1.87 -3.92 -0.16
CA ILE A 207 -2.19 -5.22 -0.77
C ILE A 207 -1.12 -5.62 -1.78
N TYR A 208 -0.57 -4.67 -2.53
CA TYR A 208 0.52 -4.98 -3.44
C TYR A 208 1.80 -5.30 -2.66
N ASP A 209 2.12 -4.56 -1.60
CA ASP A 209 3.27 -4.89 -0.72
C ASP A 209 3.13 -6.31 -0.14
N LEU A 210 1.90 -6.72 0.21
CA LEU A 210 1.57 -8.06 0.69
C LEU A 210 1.81 -9.14 -0.37
N TYR A 211 1.19 -9.02 -1.55
CA TYR A 211 1.31 -10.04 -2.61
C TYR A 211 2.73 -10.14 -3.16
N SER A 212 3.46 -9.03 -3.24
CA SER A 212 4.87 -8.98 -3.63
C SER A 212 5.85 -9.45 -2.53
N CYS A 213 5.39 -9.70 -1.30
CA CYS A 213 6.24 -9.97 -0.13
C CYS A 213 7.34 -8.91 0.10
N THR A 214 7.00 -7.64 -0.14
CA THR A 214 7.89 -6.49 0.08
C THR A 214 7.44 -5.65 1.26
N SER A 215 8.15 -4.55 1.52
CA SER A 215 7.89 -3.65 2.66
C SER A 215 7.85 -4.43 3.99
N ILE A 216 6.89 -4.10 4.86
CA ILE A 216 6.65 -4.80 6.13
C ILE A 216 6.41 -6.31 5.96
N TYR A 217 5.89 -6.76 4.81
CA TYR A 217 5.58 -8.17 4.56
C TYR A 217 6.81 -8.99 4.20
N ARG A 218 7.96 -8.35 3.92
CA ARG A 218 9.27 -9.02 3.86
C ARG A 218 9.61 -9.71 5.19
N TYR A 219 9.04 -9.24 6.29
CA TYR A 219 9.32 -9.74 7.63
C TYR A 219 8.37 -10.85 8.08
N GLY A 220 7.39 -11.22 7.26
CA GLY A 220 6.43 -12.30 7.52
C GLY A 220 4.98 -11.83 7.47
N ARG A 221 4.06 -12.58 8.09
CA ARG A 221 2.63 -12.29 8.07
C ARG A 221 2.24 -11.24 9.12
N VAL A 222 2.57 -9.99 8.83
CA VAL A 222 2.23 -8.83 9.68
C VAL A 222 0.72 -8.72 9.84
N GLU A 223 0.24 -8.60 11.08
CA GLU A 223 -1.17 -8.38 11.38
C GLU A 223 -1.46 -6.87 11.41
N LEU A 224 -2.38 -6.42 10.57
CA LEU A 224 -2.82 -5.03 10.54
C LEU A 224 -4.11 -4.86 11.35
N ASN A 225 -4.10 -3.98 12.33
CA ASN A 225 -5.25 -3.60 13.13
C ASN A 225 -5.56 -2.11 12.88
N MET A 226 -6.46 -1.81 11.96
CA MET A 226 -6.66 -0.45 11.45
C MET A 226 -8.09 0.01 11.65
N PHE A 227 -8.27 1.28 12.02
CA PHE A 227 -9.56 1.95 11.82
C PHE A 227 -9.74 2.31 10.35
N ILE A 228 -10.92 2.01 9.83
CA ILE A 228 -11.36 2.32 8.47
C ILE A 228 -12.78 2.91 8.50
N THR A 229 -13.15 3.72 7.53
CA THR A 229 -14.53 4.19 7.39
C THR A 229 -15.48 3.03 7.08
N GLU A 230 -16.73 3.16 7.56
CA GLU A 230 -17.79 2.20 7.26
C GLU A 230 -17.95 1.93 5.76
N LYS A 231 -17.93 2.99 4.95
CA LYS A 231 -18.08 2.91 3.50
C LYS A 231 -17.00 2.05 2.85
N GLU A 232 -15.73 2.25 3.20
CA GLU A 232 -14.64 1.46 2.64
C GLU A 232 -14.62 0.04 3.22
N TYR A 233 -14.98 -0.15 4.49
CA TYR A 233 -15.18 -1.48 5.07
C TYR A 233 -16.25 -2.29 4.34
N GLN A 234 -17.43 -1.70 4.08
CA GLN A 234 -18.52 -2.35 3.37
C GLN A 234 -18.10 -2.77 1.95
N LYS A 235 -17.30 -1.96 1.25
CA LYS A 235 -16.72 -2.34 -0.04
C LYS A 235 -15.69 -3.47 0.11
N LEU A 236 -14.81 -3.39 1.09
CA LEU A 236 -13.77 -4.39 1.35
C LEU A 236 -14.39 -5.78 1.60
N MET A 237 -15.47 -5.81 2.38
CA MET A 237 -16.21 -7.03 2.75
C MET A 237 -17.37 -7.35 1.81
N ALA A 238 -17.53 -6.61 0.72
CA ALA A 238 -18.59 -6.85 -0.24
C ALA A 238 -18.48 -8.26 -0.83
N LYS A 239 -19.64 -8.88 -1.03
CA LYS A 239 -19.81 -10.21 -1.62
C LYS A 239 -20.58 -10.08 -2.93
N PRO A 240 -20.61 -11.14 -3.77
CA PRO A 240 -21.33 -11.16 -5.04
C PRO A 240 -22.76 -10.60 -5.06
N LYS A 241 -23.53 -10.76 -3.97
CA LYS A 241 -24.90 -10.23 -3.86
C LYS A 241 -24.98 -8.70 -3.78
N ASN A 242 -23.88 -8.02 -3.44
CA ASN A 242 -23.80 -6.57 -3.29
C ASN A 242 -23.00 -5.96 -4.46
N THR A 243 -23.52 -6.10 -5.68
CA THR A 243 -22.81 -5.83 -6.95
C THR A 243 -22.19 -4.43 -7.06
N ASN A 244 -22.80 -3.42 -6.44
CA ASN A 244 -22.32 -2.04 -6.52
C ASN A 244 -21.06 -1.79 -5.66
N LEU A 245 -20.90 -2.55 -4.58
CA LEU A 245 -19.77 -2.41 -3.64
C LEU A 245 -18.65 -3.43 -3.92
N TYR A 246 -18.99 -4.54 -4.58
CA TYR A 246 -18.03 -5.60 -4.90
C TYR A 246 -17.09 -5.18 -6.02
N GLN A 247 -15.78 -5.17 -5.72
CA GLN A 247 -14.72 -4.70 -6.60
C GLN A 247 -13.49 -5.60 -6.50
N ALA A 248 -12.54 -5.44 -7.43
CA ALA A 248 -11.28 -6.18 -7.42
C ALA A 248 -10.56 -6.11 -6.06
N LEU A 249 -10.56 -4.93 -5.42
CA LEU A 249 -9.94 -4.75 -4.10
C LEU A 249 -10.61 -5.61 -3.01
N SER A 250 -11.93 -5.85 -3.10
CA SER A 250 -12.66 -6.75 -2.19
C SER A 250 -12.13 -8.18 -2.32
N VAL A 251 -11.97 -8.65 -3.56
CA VAL A 251 -11.44 -9.99 -3.86
C VAL A 251 -10.02 -10.13 -3.35
N LEU A 252 -9.13 -9.19 -3.72
CA LEU A 252 -7.72 -9.24 -3.37
C LEU A 252 -7.49 -9.36 -1.86
N TRP A 253 -8.17 -8.54 -1.06
CA TRP A 253 -8.04 -8.56 0.39
C TRP A 253 -8.70 -9.76 1.05
N GLN A 254 -9.87 -10.23 0.57
CA GLN A 254 -10.54 -11.40 1.13
C GLN A 254 -9.77 -12.71 0.84
N VAL A 255 -9.13 -12.79 -0.32
CA VAL A 255 -8.19 -13.88 -0.67
C VAL A 255 -6.92 -13.78 0.18
N ALA A 256 -6.32 -12.59 0.29
CA ALA A 256 -5.06 -12.39 1.02
C ALA A 256 -5.17 -12.59 2.52
N CYS A 257 -6.26 -12.11 3.14
CA CYS A 257 -6.37 -11.95 4.58
C CYS A 257 -7.65 -12.58 5.15
N ASP A 258 -7.55 -13.02 6.40
CA ASP A 258 -8.69 -13.17 7.29
C ASP A 258 -9.00 -11.79 7.89
N ILE A 259 -10.16 -11.22 7.53
CA ILE A 259 -10.58 -9.87 7.92
C ILE A 259 -11.68 -9.98 8.96
N LYS A 260 -11.48 -9.40 10.14
CA LYS A 260 -12.42 -9.42 11.25
C LYS A 260 -12.71 -8.03 11.76
N LEU A 261 -13.98 -7.68 11.87
CA LEU A 261 -14.41 -6.51 12.63
C LEU A 261 -14.24 -6.80 14.11
N LEU A 262 -13.43 -5.99 14.79
CA LEU A 262 -13.18 -6.12 16.23
C LEU A 262 -14.09 -5.17 17.02
N ARG A 263 -14.36 -3.98 16.48
CA ARG A 263 -15.18 -2.96 17.11
C ARG A 263 -15.71 -1.95 16.09
N MET A 264 -16.86 -1.38 16.38
CA MET A 264 -17.35 -0.15 15.77
C MET A 264 -17.26 0.97 16.80
N GLU A 265 -16.72 2.12 16.41
CA GLU A 265 -16.51 3.27 17.28
C GLU A 265 -17.08 4.54 16.62
N PRO A 266 -17.91 5.32 17.34
CA PRO A 266 -18.46 6.56 16.79
C PRO A 266 -17.36 7.61 16.55
N TRP A 267 -17.61 8.52 15.61
CA TRP A 267 -16.64 9.56 15.25
C TRP A 267 -16.29 10.52 16.38
N SER A 268 -17.13 10.64 17.41
CA SER A 268 -16.92 11.49 18.58
C SER A 268 -15.80 11.02 19.51
N SER A 269 -15.31 9.79 19.36
CA SER A 269 -14.20 9.27 20.15
C SER A 269 -12.80 9.65 19.62
N PHE A 270 -12.75 10.43 18.54
CA PHE A 270 -11.52 10.87 17.87
C PHE A 270 -11.50 12.39 17.73
N ASP A 271 -10.42 13.03 18.16
CA ASP A 271 -10.24 14.48 18.00
C ASP A 271 -9.29 14.83 16.85
N PHE A 272 -9.33 16.11 16.48
CA PHE A 272 -8.48 16.71 15.46
C PHE A 272 -7.38 17.56 16.08
N TYR A 273 -6.19 17.47 15.52
CA TYR A 273 -5.10 18.40 15.77
C TYR A 273 -4.66 19.04 14.46
N THR A 274 -4.43 20.34 14.49
CA THR A 274 -3.84 21.08 13.37
C THR A 274 -2.37 20.68 13.18
N GLN A 275 -1.76 21.01 12.03
CA GLN A 275 -0.33 20.79 11.76
C GLN A 275 0.63 21.45 12.78
N ASN A 276 0.09 22.27 13.70
CA ASN A 276 0.84 22.93 14.76
C ASN A 276 0.62 22.26 16.13
N GLY A 277 0.04 21.05 16.18
CA GLY A 277 -0.20 20.33 17.45
C GLY A 277 -1.25 20.98 18.36
N GLN A 278 -2.01 21.97 17.88
CA GLN A 278 -3.09 22.61 18.65
C GLN A 278 -4.44 21.94 18.39
N LEU A 279 -5.17 21.69 19.48
CA LEU A 279 -6.52 21.13 19.47
C LEU A 279 -7.49 22.12 18.83
N GLU A 280 -8.12 21.73 17.73
CA GLU A 280 -9.11 22.56 17.06
C GLU A 280 -10.45 22.49 17.83
N LYS A 281 -10.80 23.58 18.53
CA LYS A 281 -12.15 23.72 19.10
C LYS A 281 -13.14 23.91 17.95
N THR A 282 -14.19 23.09 17.93
CA THR A 282 -15.24 22.87 16.92
C THR A 282 -16.09 24.10 16.52
N LYS A 283 -15.60 25.34 16.67
CA LYS A 283 -16.45 26.53 16.53
C LYS A 283 -16.50 27.19 15.15
N THR A 284 -15.66 26.85 14.19
CA THR A 284 -15.69 27.59 12.91
C THR A 284 -15.08 26.80 11.74
N LYS A 285 -15.87 25.92 11.11
CA LYS A 285 -15.97 25.76 9.63
C LYS A 285 -16.93 24.62 9.22
N HIS A 286 -18.13 25.06 8.81
CA HIS A 286 -19.00 24.62 7.70
C HIS A 286 -19.27 23.13 7.41
N ARG A 287 -20.56 22.77 7.53
CA ARG A 287 -21.42 21.86 6.73
C ARG A 287 -20.89 20.48 6.29
N GLU A 288 -19.67 20.36 5.76
CA GLU A 288 -19.03 19.09 5.38
C GLU A 288 -18.61 18.26 6.59
N LEU A 289 -18.22 18.91 7.70
CA LEU A 289 -17.91 18.20 8.95
C LEU A 289 -19.15 17.57 9.60
N SER A 290 -20.34 18.16 9.41
CA SER A 290 -21.58 17.72 10.05
C SER A 290 -22.08 16.37 9.54
N GLU A 291 -21.87 16.04 8.25
CA GLU A 291 -22.18 14.71 7.69
C GLU A 291 -21.15 13.64 8.11
N LEU A 292 -19.92 14.05 8.39
CA LEU A 292 -18.84 13.19 8.88
C LEU A 292 -19.03 12.83 10.37
N ILE A 293 -19.58 13.75 11.18
CA ILE A 293 -19.82 13.54 12.62
C ILE A 293 -20.80 12.38 12.92
N GLN A 294 -21.64 11.99 11.95
CA GLN A 294 -22.57 10.86 12.09
C GLN A 294 -22.01 9.50 11.66
N GLN A 295 -20.78 9.45 11.14
CA GLN A 295 -20.21 8.20 10.64
C GLN A 295 -19.65 7.37 11.80
N ASN A 296 -19.43 6.07 11.55
CA ASN A 296 -18.72 5.18 12.46
C ASN A 296 -17.36 4.82 11.84
N LEU A 297 -16.34 4.64 12.69
CA LEU A 297 -15.08 4.01 12.31
C LEU A 297 -15.08 2.55 12.75
N TYR A 298 -14.67 1.68 11.84
CA TYR A 298 -14.64 0.25 12.03
C TYR A 298 -13.21 -0.15 12.33
N PHE A 299 -12.96 -0.69 13.52
CA PHE A 299 -11.67 -1.25 13.89
C PHE A 299 -11.58 -2.68 13.38
N ILE A 300 -10.78 -2.88 12.33
CA ILE A 300 -10.66 -4.17 11.65
C ILE A 300 -9.28 -4.76 11.84
N ARG A 301 -9.24 -6.08 12.00
CA ARG A 301 -8.02 -6.88 11.95
C ARG A 301 -7.91 -7.59 10.62
N MET A 302 -6.78 -7.44 9.96
CA MET A 302 -6.43 -8.10 8.71
C MET A 302 -5.18 -8.95 8.96
N THR A 303 -5.36 -10.27 8.94
CA THR A 303 -4.27 -11.23 9.15
C THR A 303 -3.99 -11.97 7.84
N PRO A 304 -2.79 -11.85 7.23
CA PRO A 304 -2.45 -12.58 6.02
C PRO A 304 -2.61 -14.09 6.22
N ARG A 305 -3.25 -14.75 5.23
CA ARG A 305 -3.49 -16.20 5.27
C ARG A 305 -2.20 -16.96 5.07
N ARG A 306 -1.97 -17.97 5.89
CA ARG A 306 -0.81 -18.87 5.76
C ARG A 306 -0.76 -19.58 4.40
N LYS A 307 -1.93 -19.90 3.83
CA LYS A 307 -2.09 -20.57 2.53
C LYS A 307 -2.40 -19.60 1.38
N LEU A 308 -2.04 -18.32 1.51
CA LEU A 308 -2.24 -17.36 0.42
C LEU A 308 -1.48 -17.81 -0.82
N PHE A 309 -0.16 -17.95 -0.68
CA PHE A 309 0.71 -18.42 -1.75
C PHE A 309 0.66 -19.94 -1.88
N THR A 310 0.67 -20.39 -3.12
CA THR A 310 0.63 -21.79 -3.54
C THR A 310 1.72 -22.02 -4.59
N GLU A 311 1.74 -23.19 -5.21
CA GLU A 311 2.64 -23.46 -6.34
C GLU A 311 2.30 -22.62 -7.58
N ASN A 312 1.03 -22.20 -7.72
CA ASN A 312 0.55 -21.47 -8.89
C ASN A 312 0.33 -19.97 -8.62
N LEU A 313 0.02 -19.56 -7.39
CA LEU A 313 -0.07 -18.15 -6.99
C LEU A 313 1.12 -17.80 -6.10
N THR A 314 2.08 -17.07 -6.65
CA THR A 314 3.37 -16.76 -6.02
C THR A 314 3.60 -15.25 -5.96
N PRO A 315 4.59 -14.77 -5.18
CA PRO A 315 5.00 -13.37 -5.21
C PRO A 315 5.62 -12.91 -6.54
N ILE A 316 5.86 -13.82 -7.49
CA ILE A 316 6.48 -13.51 -8.79
C ILE A 316 5.40 -13.21 -9.84
N ASN A 317 4.25 -13.88 -9.80
CA ASN A 317 3.19 -13.77 -10.80
C ASN A 317 1.89 -13.15 -10.29
N PHE A 318 1.92 -12.51 -9.11
CA PHE A 318 0.72 -11.91 -8.50
C PHE A 318 0.16 -10.73 -9.31
N ASP A 319 1.00 -10.06 -10.09
CA ASP A 319 0.65 -8.95 -10.96
C ASP A 319 -0.28 -9.39 -12.09
N ILE A 320 -0.06 -10.58 -12.66
CA ILE A 320 -0.96 -11.23 -13.61
C ILE A 320 -2.34 -11.47 -12.95
N PHE A 321 -2.36 -11.96 -11.71
CA PHE A 321 -3.61 -12.12 -10.96
C PHE A 321 -4.33 -10.78 -10.75
N PHE A 322 -3.60 -9.70 -10.47
CA PHE A 322 -4.16 -8.36 -10.34
C PHE A 322 -4.73 -7.85 -11.67
N GLN A 323 -4.02 -8.06 -12.78
CA GLN A 323 -4.47 -7.69 -14.12
C GLN A 323 -5.73 -8.46 -14.51
N MET A 324 -5.76 -9.78 -14.29
CA MET A 324 -6.96 -10.62 -14.49
C MET A 324 -8.17 -10.03 -13.75
N LEU A 325 -8.02 -9.72 -12.45
CA LEU A 325 -9.10 -9.13 -11.67
C LEU A 325 -9.52 -7.75 -12.20
N LYS A 326 -8.58 -6.88 -12.57
CA LYS A 326 -8.90 -5.58 -13.15
C LYS A 326 -9.73 -5.72 -14.43
N GLN A 327 -9.34 -6.63 -15.33
CA GLN A 327 -10.05 -6.89 -16.57
C GLN A 327 -11.46 -7.46 -16.31
N CYS A 328 -11.58 -8.47 -15.44
CA CYS A 328 -12.87 -9.03 -15.04
C CYS A 328 -13.84 -7.97 -14.50
N PHE A 329 -13.39 -7.12 -13.57
CA PHE A 329 -14.22 -6.09 -12.97
C PHE A 329 -14.48 -4.88 -13.89
N GLY A 330 -13.70 -4.71 -14.95
CA GLY A 330 -13.94 -3.75 -16.03
C GLY A 330 -15.24 -4.04 -16.80
N LYS A 331 -15.53 -5.33 -17.07
CA LYS A 331 -16.81 -5.79 -17.62
C LYS A 331 -17.52 -6.75 -16.66
N ARG A 332 -17.81 -6.28 -15.43
CA ARG A 332 -18.35 -7.09 -14.33
C ARG A 332 -19.67 -7.83 -14.59
N ASN A 333 -20.46 -7.37 -15.56
CA ASN A 333 -21.75 -7.96 -15.92
C ASN A 333 -21.67 -8.98 -17.07
N ALA A 334 -20.51 -9.10 -17.72
CA ALA A 334 -20.27 -10.07 -18.78
C ALA A 334 -20.11 -11.49 -18.21
N LYS A 335 -20.26 -12.49 -19.08
CA LYS A 335 -20.09 -13.89 -18.69
C LYS A 335 -18.61 -14.19 -18.49
N LEU A 336 -18.32 -15.10 -17.58
CA LEU A 336 -16.96 -15.57 -17.33
C LEU A 336 -16.34 -16.13 -18.62
N ALA A 337 -17.10 -16.93 -19.39
CA ALA A 337 -16.64 -17.49 -20.66
C ALA A 337 -16.12 -16.41 -21.63
N ASP A 338 -16.85 -15.29 -21.75
CA ASP A 338 -16.47 -14.16 -22.62
C ASP A 338 -15.13 -13.54 -22.19
N HIS A 339 -14.87 -13.48 -20.88
CA HIS A 339 -13.60 -12.98 -20.33
C HIS A 339 -12.45 -13.95 -20.56
N LEU A 340 -12.68 -15.26 -20.43
CA LEU A 340 -11.62 -16.27 -20.55
C LEU A 340 -10.92 -16.20 -21.91
N HIS A 341 -11.69 -16.02 -22.99
CA HIS A 341 -11.14 -15.86 -24.35
C HIS A 341 -10.21 -14.64 -24.48
N SER A 342 -10.42 -13.59 -23.69
CA SER A 342 -9.54 -12.41 -23.68
C SER A 342 -8.38 -12.51 -22.69
N LEU A 343 -8.47 -13.41 -21.71
CA LEU A 343 -7.49 -13.56 -20.65
C LEU A 343 -6.41 -14.59 -20.98
N SER A 344 -6.78 -15.67 -21.67
CA SER A 344 -5.95 -16.86 -21.81
C SER A 344 -6.24 -17.58 -23.14
N PRO A 345 -5.22 -18.18 -23.79
CA PRO A 345 -5.44 -19.06 -24.94
C PRO A 345 -5.89 -20.48 -24.54
N VAL A 346 -5.94 -20.79 -23.25
CA VAL A 346 -6.40 -22.09 -22.73
C VAL A 346 -7.90 -22.26 -23.00
N ASP A 347 -8.34 -23.49 -23.31
CA ASP A 347 -9.75 -23.77 -23.58
C ASP A 347 -10.64 -23.35 -22.39
N ALA A 348 -11.53 -22.38 -22.67
CA ALA A 348 -12.46 -21.83 -21.68
C ALA A 348 -13.40 -22.91 -21.11
N LYS A 349 -13.81 -23.91 -21.90
CA LYS A 349 -14.67 -25.00 -21.44
C LYS A 349 -13.95 -25.88 -20.43
N ASP A 350 -12.69 -26.22 -20.69
CA ASP A 350 -11.88 -27.02 -19.78
C ASP A 350 -11.65 -26.30 -18.45
N ILE A 351 -11.34 -24.99 -18.49
CA ILE A 351 -11.22 -24.18 -17.29
C ILE A 351 -12.53 -24.19 -16.50
N LEU A 352 -13.67 -23.91 -17.15
CA LEU A 352 -14.99 -23.86 -16.51
C LEU A 352 -15.37 -25.20 -15.85
N MET A 353 -15.07 -26.32 -16.52
CA MET A 353 -15.26 -27.66 -15.95
C MET A 353 -14.39 -27.86 -14.70
N GLN A 354 -13.10 -27.52 -14.76
CA GLN A 354 -12.17 -27.69 -13.64
C GLN A 354 -12.53 -26.84 -12.42
N ILE A 355 -13.02 -25.62 -12.63
CA ILE A 355 -13.50 -24.75 -11.54
C ILE A 355 -14.95 -25.04 -11.11
N ARG A 356 -15.63 -25.98 -11.78
CA ARG A 356 -17.04 -26.35 -11.54
C ARG A 356 -18.00 -25.17 -11.65
N LYS A 357 -17.88 -24.37 -12.71
CA LYS A 357 -18.78 -23.22 -12.99
C LYS A 357 -19.49 -23.39 -14.32
N HIS A 358 -20.69 -22.83 -14.39
CA HIS A 358 -21.50 -22.83 -15.61
C HIS A 358 -21.07 -21.73 -16.57
N GLU A 359 -21.22 -21.94 -17.88
CA GLU A 359 -20.87 -20.95 -18.93
C GLU A 359 -21.59 -19.60 -18.77
N ASN A 360 -22.82 -19.61 -18.23
CA ASN A 360 -23.62 -18.40 -18.01
C ASN A 360 -23.28 -17.65 -16.71
N MET A 361 -22.26 -18.10 -15.97
CA MET A 361 -21.82 -17.45 -14.74
C MET A 361 -21.29 -16.04 -15.03
N LYS A 362 -21.80 -15.03 -14.31
CA LYS A 362 -21.31 -13.65 -14.38
C LYS A 362 -20.14 -13.43 -13.43
N ILE A 363 -19.22 -12.54 -13.78
CA ILE A 363 -18.11 -12.12 -12.92
C ILE A 363 -18.62 -11.60 -11.57
N SER A 364 -19.69 -10.79 -11.57
CA SER A 364 -20.31 -10.28 -10.34
C SER A 364 -20.73 -11.37 -9.36
N ASN A 365 -20.99 -12.59 -9.85
CA ASN A 365 -21.51 -13.69 -9.05
C ASN A 365 -20.39 -14.55 -8.43
N MET A 366 -19.13 -14.37 -8.86
CA MET A 366 -18.00 -15.19 -8.42
C MET A 366 -17.51 -14.75 -7.04
N CYS A 367 -17.34 -15.72 -6.13
CA CYS A 367 -16.74 -15.47 -4.82
C CYS A 367 -15.22 -15.22 -4.95
N PRO A 368 -14.58 -14.58 -3.95
CA PRO A 368 -13.14 -14.32 -4.01
C PRO A 368 -12.28 -15.57 -4.25
N GLU A 369 -12.62 -16.69 -3.60
CA GLU A 369 -11.92 -17.97 -3.79
C GLU A 369 -12.10 -18.56 -5.19
N ASP A 370 -13.23 -18.27 -5.86
CA ASP A 370 -13.45 -18.72 -7.24
C ASP A 370 -12.46 -18.04 -8.19
N PHE A 371 -12.12 -16.76 -7.95
CA PHE A 371 -11.11 -16.06 -8.74
C PHE A 371 -9.71 -16.60 -8.50
N LYS A 372 -9.35 -16.90 -7.24
CA LYS A 372 -8.07 -17.53 -6.93
C LYS A 372 -7.96 -18.89 -7.63
N ARG A 373 -8.99 -19.74 -7.49
CA ARG A 373 -9.03 -21.04 -8.15
C ARG A 373 -8.95 -20.92 -9.66
N LEU A 374 -9.65 -19.95 -10.25
CA LEU A 374 -9.57 -19.68 -11.69
C LEU A 374 -8.14 -19.38 -12.13
N PHE A 375 -7.47 -18.46 -11.45
CA PHE A 375 -6.08 -18.10 -11.73
C PHE A 375 -5.15 -19.31 -11.62
N GLU A 376 -5.23 -20.05 -10.51
CA GLU A 376 -4.41 -21.24 -10.27
C GLU A 376 -4.67 -22.34 -11.30
N THR A 377 -5.91 -22.49 -11.77
CA THR A 377 -6.30 -23.46 -12.81
C THR A 377 -5.64 -23.12 -14.15
N ILE A 378 -5.67 -21.85 -14.55
CA ILE A 378 -5.00 -21.39 -15.78
C ILE A 378 -3.48 -21.58 -15.65
N GLU A 379 -2.89 -21.21 -14.51
CA GLU A 379 -1.46 -21.41 -14.24
C GLU A 379 -1.04 -22.88 -14.17
N CYS A 380 -1.93 -23.80 -13.81
CA CYS A 380 -1.62 -25.24 -13.74
C CYS A 380 -1.69 -25.94 -15.11
N SER A 381 -2.24 -25.28 -16.15
CA SER A 381 -2.32 -25.86 -17.49
C SER A 381 -0.92 -26.20 -18.04
N LYS A 382 -0.72 -27.45 -18.47
CA LYS A 382 0.58 -27.97 -18.92
C LYS A 382 0.78 -27.93 -20.43
N ASP A 383 -0.32 -27.94 -21.19
CA ASP A 383 -0.30 -28.08 -22.64
C ASP A 383 -0.06 -26.75 -23.38
N TYR A 384 0.12 -25.66 -22.64
CA TYR A 384 0.24 -24.30 -23.18
C TYR A 384 1.55 -23.63 -22.75
N THR A 385 2.36 -23.21 -23.73
CA THR A 385 3.61 -22.46 -23.50
C THR A 385 3.33 -21.06 -22.93
N TYR A 386 2.29 -20.39 -23.42
CA TYR A 386 1.82 -19.10 -22.92
C TYR A 386 0.42 -19.27 -22.35
N LYS A 387 0.24 -18.92 -21.07
CA LYS A 387 -1.01 -19.15 -20.32
C LYS A 387 -1.89 -17.91 -20.21
N TRP A 388 -1.31 -16.73 -20.41
CA TRP A 388 -1.98 -15.45 -20.28
C TRP A 388 -1.72 -14.58 -21.50
N LEU A 389 -2.75 -13.82 -21.91
CA LEU A 389 -2.70 -12.85 -23.00
C LEU A 389 -2.49 -11.42 -22.47
N CYS A 390 -1.99 -11.26 -21.25
CA CYS A 390 -1.83 -9.96 -20.63
C CYS A 390 -0.75 -9.15 -21.35
N ASP A 391 -1.14 -8.07 -22.04
CA ASP A 391 -0.23 -7.02 -22.49
C ASP A 391 0.27 -6.18 -21.30
N ASP A 392 1.58 -5.94 -21.24
CA ASP A 392 2.30 -5.23 -20.18
C ASP A 392 1.95 -3.73 -20.03
N SER A 393 0.91 -3.24 -20.71
CA SER A 393 0.62 -1.81 -20.85
C SER A 393 -0.75 -1.39 -20.29
N ILE A 394 -0.99 -1.50 -18.98
CA ILE A 394 -2.09 -0.77 -18.28
C ILE A 394 -1.71 -0.29 -16.88
#